data_AF-A0A7J8G1Z9-F1
#
_entry.id   AF-A0A7J8G1Z9-F1
#
_cell.length_a   1.000
_cell.length_b   1.000
_cell.length_c   1.000
_cell.angle_alpha   90.00
_cell.angle_beta   90.00
_cell.angle_gamma   90.00
#
_symmetry.space_group_name_H-M   'P 1'
#
loop_
_entity.id
_entity.type
_entity.pdbx_description
1 polymer ?
#
loop_
_entity_poly.entity_id
_entity_poly.type
_entity_poly.pdbx_seq_one_letter_code
_entity_poly.pdbx_strand_id
1 'polypeptide(L)'
;MTRRKTDFCAQRCLVIQDKNKYISPKFRMIVRVTNRDIICQIAFAHIEGNMIVCAAYAHELPEYSVKVGLTHFTAVCCTGQLLARRLLRRFGMDRVCEDQVEVMNTMWGPLMVNLVPSPAI
;
A
#
# COMPACT_ATOMS: atom_id res chain seq x y z
N MET A 1 25.29 15.56 -10.43
CA MET A 1 24.21 15.78 -9.44
C MET A 1 23.89 14.44 -8.78
N THR A 2 24.40 14.25 -7.57
CA THR A 2 24.45 12.98 -6.83
C THR A 2 23.06 12.52 -6.39
N ARG A 3 22.57 11.35 -6.81
CA ARG A 3 21.31 10.84 -6.22
C ARG A 3 21.28 9.33 -6.03
N ARG A 4 21.79 8.88 -4.89
CA ARG A 4 21.48 7.57 -4.28
C ARG A 4 20.00 7.53 -3.89
N LYS A 5 19.12 7.20 -4.85
CA LYS A 5 17.68 6.97 -4.59
C LYS A 5 17.34 5.52 -4.25
N THR A 6 18.23 4.62 -4.63
CA THR A 6 17.96 3.19 -4.67
C THR A 6 19.17 2.46 -4.14
N ASP A 7 18.95 1.61 -3.14
CA ASP A 7 19.93 0.66 -2.69
C ASP A 7 19.83 -0.61 -3.56
N PHE A 8 20.80 -0.78 -4.45
CA PHE A 8 20.85 -1.92 -5.37
C PHE A 8 21.15 -3.23 -4.65
N CYS A 9 21.85 -3.21 -3.51
CA CYS A 9 22.14 -4.41 -2.74
C CYS A 9 20.86 -4.96 -2.12
N ALA A 10 20.11 -4.09 -1.44
CA ALA A 10 18.81 -4.45 -0.87
C ALA A 10 17.79 -4.84 -1.96
N GLN A 11 17.74 -4.09 -3.06
CA GLN A 11 16.82 -4.40 -4.17
C GLN A 11 17.09 -5.76 -4.80
N ARG A 12 18.36 -6.19 -4.90
CA ARG A 12 18.71 -7.51 -5.45
C ARG A 12 18.04 -8.63 -4.66
N CYS A 13 18.12 -8.61 -3.34
CA CYS A 13 17.48 -9.59 -2.47
C CYS A 13 15.94 -9.56 -2.56
N LEU A 14 15.37 -8.38 -2.79
CA LEU A 14 13.93 -8.21 -2.92
C LEU A 14 13.38 -8.68 -4.27
N VAL A 15 14.15 -8.59 -5.35
CA VAL A 15 13.72 -8.98 -6.71
C VAL A 15 13.94 -10.47 -6.97
N ILE A 16 15.03 -11.04 -6.46
CA ILE A 16 15.36 -12.43 -6.72
C ILE A 16 14.25 -13.34 -6.18
N GLN A 17 13.76 -14.19 -7.08
CA GLN A 17 12.81 -15.26 -6.82
C GLN A 17 13.53 -16.60 -7.01
N ASP A 18 13.08 -17.64 -6.31
CA ASP A 18 13.60 -19.00 -6.53
C ASP A 18 13.37 -19.42 -7.98
N LYS A 19 14.40 -20.01 -8.59
CA LYS A 19 14.36 -20.45 -9.99
C LYS A 19 13.26 -21.49 -10.25
N ASN A 20 12.84 -22.22 -9.22
CA ASN A 20 11.79 -23.22 -9.30
C ASN A 20 10.40 -22.60 -9.58
N LYS A 21 10.22 -21.31 -9.27
CA LYS A 21 8.96 -20.57 -9.46
C LYS A 21 9.05 -19.76 -10.75
N TYR A 22 8.77 -20.42 -11.87
CA TYR A 22 8.77 -19.78 -13.18
C TYR A 22 7.60 -18.80 -13.31
N ILE A 23 7.87 -17.64 -13.89
CA ILE A 23 6.91 -16.59 -14.29
C ILE A 23 6.14 -15.94 -13.12
N SER A 24 6.17 -16.54 -11.92
CA SER A 24 5.49 -16.05 -10.73
C SER A 24 6.17 -14.78 -10.20
N PRO A 25 5.53 -13.60 -10.31
CA PRO A 25 6.15 -12.36 -9.88
C PRO A 25 6.28 -12.29 -8.36
N LYS A 26 7.39 -11.74 -7.88
CA LYS A 26 7.56 -11.40 -6.46
C LYS A 26 7.04 -9.98 -6.21
N PHE A 27 5.86 -9.90 -5.61
CA PHE A 27 5.26 -8.62 -5.23
C PHE A 27 6.00 -7.99 -4.06
N ARG A 28 6.20 -6.68 -4.13
CA ARG A 28 6.86 -5.88 -3.09
C ARG A 28 6.00 -4.67 -2.77
N MET A 29 5.84 -4.42 -1.47
CA MET A 29 5.27 -3.16 -0.99
C MET A 29 6.38 -2.11 -0.92
N ILE A 30 6.17 -1.00 -1.61
CA ILE A 30 7.07 0.14 -1.64
C ILE A 30 6.38 1.27 -0.89
N VAL A 31 6.99 1.69 0.22
CA VAL A 31 6.55 2.87 0.97
C VAL A 31 7.61 3.94 0.83
N ARG A 32 7.20 5.14 0.40
CA ARG A 32 8.08 6.31 0.32
C ARG A 32 7.45 7.45 1.10
N VAL A 33 8.20 7.94 2.08
CA VAL A 33 7.84 9.12 2.84
C VAL A 33 8.56 10.31 2.23
N THR A 34 7.79 11.32 1.87
CA THR A 34 8.29 12.63 1.48
C THR A 34 7.91 13.65 2.55
N ASN A 35 8.46 14.86 2.49
CA ASN A 35 8.19 15.89 3.49
C ASN A 35 6.72 16.33 3.57
N ARG A 36 5.92 16.04 2.53
CA ARG A 36 4.52 16.47 2.43
C ARG A 36 3.55 15.31 2.24
N ASP A 37 4.00 14.22 1.64
CA ASP A 37 3.16 13.08 1.25
C ASP A 37 3.79 11.73 1.57
N ILE A 38 2.94 10.76 1.82
CA ILE A 38 3.28 9.34 1.89
C ILE A 38 2.74 8.66 0.63
N ILE A 39 3.57 7.82 0.03
CA ILE A 39 3.25 7.06 -1.18
C ILE A 39 3.41 5.58 -0.85
N CYS A 40 2.32 4.84 -0.99
CA CYS A 40 2.29 3.38 -0.82
C CYS A 40 1.96 2.75 -2.18
N GLN A 41 2.79 1.81 -2.61
CA GLN A 41 2.62 1.12 -3.90
C GLN A 41 2.90 -0.36 -3.75
N ILE A 42 2.22 -1.19 -4.55
CA ILE A 42 2.65 -2.57 -4.79
C ILE A 42 3.20 -2.66 -6.20
N ALA A 43 4.41 -3.19 -6.30
CA ALA A 43 5.07 -3.39 -7.58
C ALA A 43 5.72 -4.78 -7.65
N PHE A 44 5.77 -5.32 -8.86
CA PHE A 44 6.59 -6.47 -9.19
C PHE A 44 7.64 -6.08 -10.23
N ALA A 45 8.72 -6.84 -10.30
CA ALA A 45 9.78 -6.60 -11.27
C ALA A 45 9.45 -7.28 -12.60
N HIS A 46 9.50 -6.51 -13.68
CA HIS A 46 9.52 -7.00 -15.06
C HIS A 46 10.85 -6.61 -15.69
N ILE A 47 11.23 -7.25 -16.80
CA ILE A 47 12.50 -6.98 -17.50
C ILE A 47 12.55 -5.53 -18.00
N GLU A 48 11.41 -5.01 -18.44
CA GLU A 48 11.23 -3.63 -18.91
C GLU A 48 11.24 -2.60 -17.77
N GLY A 49 10.97 -3.03 -16.54
CA GLY A 49 10.86 -2.14 -15.38
C GLY A 49 9.94 -2.67 -14.30
N ASN A 50 9.77 -1.90 -13.22
CA ASN A 50 8.82 -2.26 -12.18
C ASN A 50 7.39 -1.94 -12.65
N MET A 51 6.53 -2.95 -12.71
CA MET A 51 5.10 -2.76 -12.99
C MET A 51 4.35 -2.53 -11.67
N ILE A 52 3.53 -1.47 -11.63
CA ILE A 52 2.75 -1.10 -10.45
C ILE A 52 1.38 -1.77 -10.56
N VAL A 53 1.00 -2.52 -9.52
CA VAL A 53 -0.34 -3.07 -9.38
C VAL A 53 -1.24 -1.97 -8.84
N CYS A 54 -1.13 -1.63 -7.56
CA CYS A 54 -1.93 -0.59 -6.92
C CYS A 54 -1.06 0.51 -6.32
N ALA A 55 -1.64 1.70 -6.21
CA ALA A 55 -1.06 2.84 -5.51
C ALA A 55 -2.10 3.48 -4.59
N ALA A 56 -1.63 4.05 -3.49
CA ALA A 56 -2.39 4.91 -2.59
C ALA A 56 -1.49 6.06 -2.13
N TYR A 57 -2.11 7.22 -1.94
CA TYR A 57 -1.42 8.45 -1.59
C TYR A 57 -2.05 9.10 -0.36
N ALA A 58 -1.21 9.76 0.45
CA ALA A 58 -1.69 10.46 1.64
C ALA A 58 -2.63 11.64 1.33
N HIS A 59 -2.46 12.31 0.19
CA HIS A 59 -3.34 13.43 -0.19
C HIS A 59 -4.78 13.01 -0.53
N GLU A 60 -5.07 11.72 -0.65
CA GLU A 60 -6.43 11.18 -0.81
C GLU A 60 -7.13 11.02 0.55
N LEU A 61 -6.38 10.99 1.66
CA LEU A 61 -6.92 10.85 3.03
C LEU A 61 -7.90 11.95 3.48
N PRO A 62 -7.79 13.23 3.05
CA PRO A 62 -8.76 14.25 3.40
C PRO A 62 -10.18 13.96 2.90
N GLU A 63 -10.34 13.23 1.79
CA GLU A 63 -11.65 12.78 1.28
C GLU A 63 -12.32 11.81 2.27
N TYR A 64 -11.50 11.14 3.07
CA TYR A 64 -11.88 10.11 4.01
C TYR A 64 -11.92 10.61 5.46
N SER A 65 -12.19 11.91 5.66
CA SER A 65 -12.31 12.60 6.95
C SER A 65 -11.02 12.78 7.78
N VAL A 66 -9.85 12.38 7.28
CA VAL A 66 -8.56 12.62 7.94
C VAL A 66 -7.95 13.91 7.42
N LYS A 67 -8.27 15.04 8.08
CA LYS A 67 -7.89 16.39 7.63
C LYS A 67 -6.53 16.89 8.14
N VAL A 68 -5.98 16.31 9.21
CA VAL A 68 -4.77 16.83 9.89
C VAL A 68 -3.67 15.77 9.93
N GLY A 69 -2.44 16.18 9.61
CA GLY A 69 -1.24 15.35 9.83
C GLY A 69 -0.99 14.26 8.77
N LEU A 70 -0.98 14.61 7.49
CA LEU A 70 -0.75 13.68 6.36
C LEU A 70 0.63 13.01 6.34
N THR A 71 1.54 13.42 7.21
CA THR A 71 2.91 12.85 7.35
C THR A 71 3.12 12.13 8.68
N HIS A 72 2.10 12.05 9.54
CA HIS A 72 2.19 11.38 10.82
C HIS A 72 2.12 9.84 10.65
N PHE A 73 2.55 9.11 11.67
CA PHE A 73 2.50 7.64 11.70
C PHE A 73 1.10 7.09 11.38
N THR A 74 0.06 7.73 11.90
CA THR A 74 -1.35 7.37 11.63
C THR A 74 -1.71 7.47 10.15
N ALA A 75 -1.19 8.47 9.42
CA ALA A 75 -1.41 8.60 7.98
C ALA A 75 -0.71 7.49 7.18
N VAL A 76 0.45 7.01 7.62
CA VAL A 76 1.13 5.86 7.00
C VAL A 76 0.28 4.59 7.13
N CYS A 77 -0.29 4.35 8.32
CA CYS A 77 -1.17 3.21 8.55
C CYS A 77 -2.46 3.29 7.71
N CYS A 78 -3.12 4.46 7.69
CA CYS A 78 -4.33 4.67 6.87
C CYS A 78 -4.05 4.45 5.37
N THR A 79 -2.95 4.99 4.84
CA THR A 79 -2.59 4.80 3.43
C THR A 79 -2.25 3.35 3.10
N GLY A 80 -1.61 2.63 4.02
CA GLY A 80 -1.37 1.20 3.90
C GLY A 80 -2.65 0.38 3.85
N GLN A 81 -3.60 0.67 4.73
CA GLN A 81 -4.92 0.01 4.76
C GLN A 81 -5.75 0.31 3.50
N LEU A 82 -5.73 1.58 3.04
CA LEU A 82 -6.39 1.99 1.79
C LEU A 82 -5.84 1.23 0.58
N LEU A 83 -4.50 1.10 0.49
CA LEU A 83 -3.85 0.31 -0.54
C LEU A 83 -4.26 -1.17 -0.47
N ALA A 84 -4.28 -1.77 0.73
CA ALA A 84 -4.68 -3.16 0.91
C ALA A 84 -6.11 -3.43 0.42
N ARG A 85 -7.07 -2.56 0.77
CA ARG A 85 -8.45 -2.66 0.26
C ARG A 85 -8.53 -2.51 -1.25
N ARG A 86 -7.78 -1.57 -1.84
CA ARG A 86 -7.72 -1.41 -3.31
C ARG A 86 -7.15 -2.66 -3.99
N LEU A 87 -6.18 -3.33 -3.38
CA LEU A 87 -5.63 -4.59 -3.90
C LEU A 87 -6.63 -5.74 -3.82
N LEU A 88 -7.27 -5.93 -2.67
CA LEU A 88 -8.27 -6.97 -2.48
C LEU A 88 -9.43 -6.83 -3.48
N ARG A 89 -9.89 -5.58 -3.71
CA ARG A 89 -10.87 -5.25 -4.76
C ARG A 89 -10.44 -5.70 -6.14
N ARG A 90 -9.17 -5.46 -6.51
CA ARG A 90 -8.65 -5.88 -7.82
C ARG A 90 -8.48 -7.38 -7.96
N PHE A 91 -8.24 -8.09 -6.86
CA PHE A 91 -8.12 -9.56 -6.84
C PHE A 91 -9.46 -10.26 -6.56
N GLY A 92 -10.55 -9.53 -6.29
CA GLY A 92 -11.87 -10.10 -6.01
C GLY A 92 -11.98 -10.79 -4.64
N MET A 93 -11.07 -10.51 -3.70
CA MET A 93 -10.98 -11.19 -2.39
C MET A 93 -11.61 -10.40 -1.23
N ASP A 94 -12.43 -9.39 -1.52
CA ASP A 94 -12.95 -8.49 -0.48
C ASP A 94 -13.82 -9.20 0.55
N ARG A 95 -14.72 -10.09 0.12
CA ARG A 95 -15.72 -10.75 0.99
C ARG A 95 -15.10 -11.67 2.04
N VAL A 96 -13.92 -12.23 1.77
CA VAL A 96 -13.24 -13.18 2.68
C VAL A 96 -12.53 -12.44 3.82
N CYS A 97 -12.29 -11.14 3.68
CA CYS A 97 -11.48 -10.36 4.60
C CYS A 97 -12.28 -9.36 5.45
N GLU A 98 -13.61 -9.41 5.39
CA GLU A 98 -14.50 -8.51 6.15
C GLU A 98 -14.31 -8.67 7.67
N ASP A 99 -14.07 -9.90 8.15
CA ASP A 99 -13.89 -10.23 9.57
C ASP A 99 -12.65 -9.57 10.20
N GLN A 100 -11.64 -9.22 9.39
CA GLN A 100 -10.42 -8.57 9.89
C GLN A 100 -10.57 -7.07 10.12
N VAL A 101 -11.66 -6.47 9.62
CA VAL A 101 -11.93 -5.04 9.81
C VAL A 101 -12.24 -4.75 11.28
N GLU A 102 -13.02 -5.61 11.95
CA GLU A 102 -13.43 -5.41 13.35
C GLU A 102 -12.27 -5.48 14.35
N VAL A 103 -11.29 -6.34 14.09
CA VAL A 103 -10.07 -6.50 14.91
C VAL A 103 -9.19 -5.24 14.86
N MET A 104 -9.14 -4.57 13.72
CA MET A 104 -8.39 -3.32 13.59
C MET A 104 -9.06 -2.17 14.34
N ASN A 105 -10.39 -2.17 14.36
CA ASN A 105 -11.21 -1.14 14.98
C ASN A 105 -11.08 -1.15 16.51
N THR A 106 -10.95 -2.33 17.11
CA THR A 106 -10.79 -2.48 18.57
C THR A 106 -9.41 -2.05 19.06
N MET A 107 -8.36 -2.20 18.24
CA MET A 107 -6.98 -1.90 18.62
C MET A 107 -6.55 -0.45 18.33
N TRP A 108 -7.05 0.16 17.25
CA TRP A 108 -6.64 1.50 16.79
C TRP A 108 -7.76 2.56 16.86
N GLY A 109 -8.94 2.16 17.33
CA GLY A 109 -10.09 3.02 17.55
C GLY A 109 -10.97 3.24 16.29
N PRO A 110 -12.25 3.60 16.48
CA PRO A 110 -13.25 3.71 15.40
C PRO A 110 -13.03 4.87 14.41
N LEU A 111 -12.15 5.83 14.72
CA LEU A 111 -11.87 6.99 13.85
C LEU A 111 -11.15 6.62 12.54
N MET A 112 -10.42 5.49 12.51
CA MET A 112 -9.70 5.03 11.31
C MET A 112 -10.58 4.25 10.31
N VAL A 113 -11.85 4.01 10.64
CA VAL A 113 -12.72 3.04 9.94
C VAL A 113 -13.60 3.67 8.87
N ASN A 114 -13.92 4.96 9.02
CA ASN A 114 -14.73 5.72 8.06
C ASN A 114 -13.98 6.05 6.75
N LEU A 115 -12.89 5.30 6.47
CA LEU A 115 -11.91 5.61 5.45
C LEU A 115 -12.20 5.00 4.08
N VAL A 116 -13.34 4.33 3.87
CA VAL A 116 -13.80 3.98 2.52
C VAL A 116 -15.34 3.92 2.48
N PRO A 117 -15.99 4.56 1.49
CA PRO A 117 -17.44 4.46 1.32
C PRO A 117 -17.89 3.02 1.06
N SER A 118 -19.12 2.74 1.51
CA SER A 118 -19.95 1.63 1.03
C SER A 118 -19.78 1.48 -0.49
N PRO A 119 -19.72 0.26 -1.03
CA PRO A 119 -19.67 0.05 -2.49
C PRO A 119 -20.78 0.88 -3.14
N ALA A 120 -20.40 1.91 -3.88
CA ALA A 120 -21.32 2.61 -4.75
C ALA A 120 -21.56 1.68 -5.96
N ILE A 121 -22.67 0.92 -5.86
CA ILE A 121 -23.31 0.05 -6.85
C ILE A 121 -22.58 -1.26 -7.16
#